data_AF-K9RX39-F1
#
_entry.id   AF-K9RX39-F1
#
_cell.length_a   1.000
_cell.length_b   1.000
_cell.length_c   1.000
_cell.angle_alpha   90.00
_cell.angle_beta   90.00
_cell.angle_gamma   90.00
#
_symmetry.space_group_name_H-M   'P 1'
#
loop_
_entity.id
_entity.type
_entity.pdbx_description
1 polymer ?
#
loop_
_entity_poly.entity_id
_entity_poly.type
_entity_poly.pdbx_seq_one_letter_code
_entity_poly.pdbx_strand_id
1 'polypeptide(L)'
;MLEMMTASKQQQEIEQEQVRQEVLTWLNKEYNEVLKSGNIAPEGCWIEIAKCHNRKGLFQVFYRSNQAIFDGKKRKYIGMRNSPKHHQAITAIDRRDYLHSLSIQIKEIQNV
;
A
#
# COMPACT_ATOMS: atom_id res chain seq x y z
N MET A 1 -12.13 -33.62 -36.28
CA MET A 1 -11.23 -32.43 -36.31
C MET A 1 -11.82 -31.27 -35.50
N LEU A 2 -13.10 -30.90 -35.71
CA LEU A 2 -13.79 -29.85 -34.94
C LEU A 2 -13.83 -30.12 -33.41
N GLU A 3 -14.12 -31.37 -33.01
CA GLU A 3 -14.20 -31.78 -31.60
C GLU A 3 -12.84 -31.74 -30.86
N MET A 4 -11.74 -31.96 -31.58
CA MET A 4 -10.38 -31.88 -31.00
C MET A 4 -9.97 -30.42 -30.75
N MET A 5 -10.44 -29.48 -31.59
CA MET A 5 -10.16 -28.05 -31.40
C MET A 5 -10.94 -27.47 -30.22
N THR A 6 -12.17 -27.94 -29.97
CA THR A 6 -12.96 -27.54 -28.79
C THR A 6 -12.37 -28.06 -27.48
N ALA A 7 -11.88 -29.29 -27.45
CA ALA A 7 -11.25 -29.87 -26.26
C ALA A 7 -9.93 -29.14 -25.90
N SER A 8 -9.11 -28.82 -26.89
CA SER A 8 -7.87 -28.06 -26.68
C SER A 8 -8.12 -26.64 -26.18
N LYS A 9 -9.19 -25.98 -26.64
CA LYS A 9 -9.56 -24.63 -26.19
C LYS A 9 -10.08 -24.65 -24.75
N GLN A 10 -10.92 -25.61 -24.40
CA GLN A 10 -11.42 -25.77 -23.02
C GLN A 10 -10.30 -26.03 -22.03
N GLN A 11 -9.31 -26.84 -22.41
CA GLN A 11 -8.17 -27.13 -21.54
C GLN A 11 -7.29 -25.88 -21.31
N GLN A 12 -7.11 -25.06 -22.34
CA GLN A 12 -6.42 -23.77 -22.22
C GLN A 12 -7.18 -22.78 -21.32
N GLU A 13 -8.51 -22.72 -21.42
CA GLU A 13 -9.33 -21.85 -20.56
C GLU A 13 -9.25 -22.28 -19.08
N ILE A 14 -9.25 -23.58 -18.80
CA ILE A 14 -9.08 -24.12 -17.44
C ILE A 14 -7.70 -23.78 -16.87
N GLU A 15 -6.64 -23.96 -17.67
CA GLU A 15 -5.26 -23.65 -17.25
C GLU A 15 -5.09 -22.15 -16.95
N GLN A 16 -5.65 -21.28 -17.79
CA GLN A 16 -5.63 -19.83 -17.57
C GLN A 16 -6.36 -19.43 -16.28
N GLU A 17 -7.51 -20.03 -16.01
CA GLU A 17 -8.26 -19.76 -14.79
C GLU A 17 -7.51 -20.29 -13.55
N GLN A 18 -6.84 -21.44 -13.63
CA GLN A 18 -6.01 -21.95 -12.54
C GLN A 18 -4.86 -20.99 -12.21
N VAL A 19 -4.10 -20.56 -13.22
CA VAL A 19 -3.01 -19.58 -13.04
C VAL A 19 -3.55 -18.29 -12.42
N ARG A 20 -4.71 -17.82 -12.89
CA ARG A 20 -5.37 -16.63 -12.33
C ARG A 20 -5.68 -16.79 -10.85
N GLN A 21 -6.27 -17.92 -10.45
CA GLN A 21 -6.62 -18.19 -9.05
C GLN A 21 -5.36 -18.31 -8.17
N GLU A 22 -4.29 -18.91 -8.67
CA GLU A 22 -3.01 -18.98 -7.97
C GLU A 22 -2.42 -17.59 -7.71
N VAL A 23 -2.39 -16.73 -8.74
CA VAL A 23 -1.89 -15.35 -8.61
C VAL A 23 -2.74 -14.56 -7.63
N LEU A 24 -4.08 -14.67 -7.70
CA LEU A 24 -4.98 -14.01 -6.75
C LEU A 24 -4.73 -14.50 -5.31
N THR A 25 -4.53 -15.80 -5.12
CA THR A 25 -4.25 -16.37 -3.80
C THR A 25 -2.94 -15.82 -3.24
N TRP A 26 -1.90 -15.74 -4.06
CA TRP A 26 -0.62 -15.17 -3.67
C TRP A 26 -0.71 -13.68 -3.31
N LEU A 27 -1.36 -12.86 -4.16
CA LEU A 27 -1.53 -11.42 -3.91
C LEU A 27 -2.34 -11.15 -2.63
N ASN A 28 -3.42 -11.91 -2.41
CA ASN A 28 -4.22 -11.77 -1.19
C ASN A 28 -3.42 -12.19 0.05
N LYS A 29 -2.58 -13.21 -0.05
CA LYS A 29 -1.69 -13.61 1.04
C LYS A 29 -0.71 -12.49 1.39
N GLU A 30 -0.01 -11.96 0.40
CA GLU A 30 0.95 -10.85 0.55
C GLU A 30 0.26 -9.62 1.16
N TYR A 31 -0.90 -9.22 0.63
CA TYR A 31 -1.68 -8.10 1.17
C TYR A 31 -1.98 -8.28 2.67
N ASN A 32 -2.43 -9.47 3.07
CA ASN A 32 -2.74 -9.78 4.45
C ASN A 32 -1.49 -9.83 5.35
N GLU A 33 -0.34 -10.26 4.83
CA GLU A 33 0.91 -10.26 5.58
C GLU A 33 1.42 -8.84 5.82
N VAL A 34 1.41 -7.98 4.80
CA VAL A 34 1.78 -6.56 4.93
C VAL A 34 0.85 -5.85 5.91
N LEU A 35 -0.45 -6.10 5.83
CA LEU A 35 -1.46 -5.53 6.72
C LEU A 35 -1.20 -5.86 8.20
N LYS A 36 -0.66 -7.07 8.49
CA LYS A 36 -0.31 -7.51 9.85
C LYS A 36 1.08 -7.06 10.31
N SER A 37 1.97 -6.69 9.39
CA SER A 37 3.39 -6.43 9.66
C SER A 37 3.67 -5.15 10.48
N GLY A 38 2.67 -4.26 10.63
CA GLY A 38 2.78 -3.12 11.53
C GLY A 38 1.90 -1.94 11.13
N ASN A 39 2.29 -0.76 11.59
CA ASN A 39 1.52 0.46 11.36
C ASN A 39 1.48 0.86 9.88
N ILE A 40 0.32 1.35 9.46
CA ILE A 40 0.03 1.88 8.13
C ILE A 40 -0.40 3.33 8.31
N ALA A 41 0.13 4.22 7.47
CA ALA A 41 -0.23 5.62 7.51
C ALA A 41 -1.67 5.84 6.96
N PRO A 42 -2.42 6.83 7.45
CA PRO A 42 -3.73 7.15 6.90
C PRO A 42 -3.69 7.51 5.40
N GLU A 43 -4.79 7.29 4.71
CA GLU A 43 -4.95 7.68 3.31
C GLU A 43 -4.81 9.19 3.10
N GLY A 44 -4.19 9.58 1.99
CA GLY A 44 -4.03 10.97 1.59
C GLY A 44 -3.11 11.82 2.48
N CYS A 45 -2.29 11.20 3.33
CA CYS A 45 -1.26 11.91 4.11
C CYS A 45 0.16 11.76 3.55
N TRP A 46 1.02 12.74 3.80
CA TRP A 46 2.45 12.72 3.46
C TRP A 46 3.31 13.23 4.63
N ILE A 47 4.64 13.05 4.52
CA ILE A 47 5.60 13.57 5.50
C ILE A 47 5.96 15.02 5.17
N GLU A 48 5.80 15.91 6.13
CA GLU A 48 6.27 17.29 6.10
C GLU A 48 7.47 17.44 7.06
N ILE A 49 8.57 17.99 6.57
CA ILE A 49 9.74 18.34 7.38
C ILE A 49 9.78 19.86 7.53
N ALA A 50 9.63 20.36 8.75
CA ALA A 50 9.66 21.79 9.05
C ALA A 50 10.83 22.15 9.97
N LYS A 51 11.45 23.31 9.72
CA LYS A 51 12.53 23.82 10.58
C LYS A 51 11.97 24.22 11.95
N CYS A 52 12.67 23.85 13.02
CA CYS A 52 12.34 24.32 14.36
C CYS A 52 12.55 25.84 14.46
N HIS A 53 11.55 26.56 14.97
CA HIS A 53 11.71 27.99 15.25
C HIS A 53 12.87 28.20 16.25
N ASN A 54 13.76 29.14 15.95
CA ASN A 54 14.93 29.51 16.76
C ASN A 54 15.93 28.39 17.11
N ARG A 55 15.90 27.24 16.42
CA ARG A 55 16.92 26.18 16.60
C ARG A 55 17.61 25.87 15.28
N LYS A 56 18.91 26.19 15.18
CA LYS A 56 19.72 25.91 13.99
C LYS A 56 19.89 24.39 13.83
N GLY A 57 19.76 23.89 12.60
CA GLY A 57 19.98 22.49 12.25
C GLY A 57 18.92 21.49 12.72
N LEU A 58 17.93 21.92 13.49
CA LEU A 58 16.87 21.05 13.99
C LEU A 58 15.61 21.14 13.13
N PHE A 59 15.07 19.97 12.79
CA PHE A 59 13.88 19.82 11.97
C PHE A 59 12.87 18.90 12.66
N GLN A 60 11.62 19.34 12.70
CA GLN A 60 10.47 18.57 13.13
C GLN A 60 9.83 17.89 11.93
N VAL A 61 9.23 16.74 12.17
CA VAL A 61 8.55 15.93 11.17
C VAL A 61 7.09 15.78 11.57
N PHE A 62 6.21 15.91 10.59
CA PHE A 62 4.77 15.85 10.76
C PHE A 62 4.15 14.95 9.69
N TYR A 63 3.06 14.28 10.04
CA TYR A 63 2.09 13.86 9.04
C TYR A 63 1.27 15.08 8.64
N ARG A 64 1.08 15.28 7.34
CA ARG A 64 0.27 16.35 6.75
C ARG A 64 -0.77 15.75 5.82
N SER A 65 -1.93 16.37 5.74
CA SER A 65 -3.02 15.98 4.84
C SER A 65 -3.76 17.21 4.34
N ASN A 66 -4.47 17.07 3.21
CA ASN A 66 -5.35 18.12 2.71
C ASN A 66 -6.63 18.25 3.55
N GLN A 67 -7.12 17.11 4.05
CA GLN A 67 -8.31 16.97 4.89
C GLN A 67 -7.95 16.82 6.37
N ALA A 68 -8.92 17.06 7.27
CA ALA A 68 -8.73 17.08 8.72
C ALA A 68 -8.81 15.68 9.35
N ILE A 69 -7.89 14.78 8.98
CA ILE A 69 -7.95 13.35 9.34
C ILE A 69 -7.28 13.00 10.68
N PHE A 70 -6.55 13.94 11.29
CA PHE A 70 -5.86 13.71 12.57
C PHE A 70 -6.60 14.40 13.71
N ASP A 71 -7.67 13.77 14.22
CA ASP A 71 -8.50 14.32 15.31
C ASP A 71 -9.01 15.75 14.99
N GLY A 72 -9.52 15.93 13.77
CA GLY A 72 -9.98 17.23 13.28
C GLY A 72 -8.86 18.18 12.83
N LYS A 73 -7.60 17.72 12.77
CA LYS A 73 -6.45 18.51 12.31
C LYS A 73 -5.90 17.98 10.99
N LYS A 74 -5.34 18.89 10.19
CA LYS A 74 -4.62 18.60 8.94
C LYS A 74 -3.14 18.22 9.15
N ARG A 75 -2.67 18.26 10.40
CA ARG A 75 -1.27 18.00 10.75
C ARG A 75 -1.15 17.31 12.10
N LYS A 76 -0.29 16.29 12.18
CA LYS A 76 0.06 15.58 13.42
C LYS A 76 1.58 15.52 13.58
N TYR A 77 2.09 15.92 14.73
CA TYR A 77 3.52 15.83 15.03
C TYR A 77 3.95 14.37 15.20
N ILE A 78 5.07 14.01 14.57
CA ILE A 78 5.67 12.67 14.67
C ILE A 78 6.86 12.69 15.61
N GLY A 79 7.82 13.59 15.35
CA GLY A 79 9.12 13.58 16.02
C GLY A 79 10.14 14.49 15.36
N MET A 80 11.41 14.26 15.67
CA MET A 80 12.53 14.97 15.02
C MET A 80 12.95 14.25 13.75
N ARG A 81 13.52 14.98 12.79
CA ARG A 81 14.13 14.40 11.59
C ARG A 81 15.20 13.38 11.99
N ASN A 82 15.22 12.26 11.29
CA ASN A 82 16.10 11.10 11.51
C ASN A 82 15.94 10.40 12.87
N SER A 83 14.86 10.69 13.61
CA SER A 83 14.53 9.90 14.80
C SER A 83 13.92 8.54 14.40
N PRO A 84 13.91 7.52 15.28
CA PRO A 84 13.23 6.25 15.02
C PRO A 84 11.76 6.43 14.59
N LYS A 85 11.06 7.41 15.17
CA LYS A 85 9.68 7.76 14.80
C LYS A 85 9.56 8.29 13.37
N HIS A 86 10.56 9.02 12.89
CA HIS A 86 10.59 9.49 11.50
C HIS A 86 10.70 8.31 10.53
N HIS A 87 11.63 7.38 10.79
CA HIS A 87 11.79 6.19 9.95
C HIS A 87 10.53 5.31 9.97
N GLN A 88 9.95 5.07 11.15
CA GLN A 88 8.69 4.35 11.27
C GLN A 88 7.55 5.00 10.49
N ALA A 89 7.50 6.34 10.43
CA ALA A 89 6.47 7.05 9.68
C ALA A 89 6.66 6.94 8.16
N ILE A 90 7.90 6.96 7.68
CA ILE A 90 8.21 6.68 6.27
C ILE A 90 7.76 5.25 5.93
N THR A 91 8.17 4.26 6.71
CA THR A 91 7.78 2.86 6.51
C THR A 91 6.26 2.67 6.53
N ALA A 92 5.54 3.41 7.37
CA ALA A 92 4.08 3.35 7.42
C ALA A 92 3.42 3.90 6.15
N ILE A 93 4.01 4.92 5.50
CA ILE A 93 3.56 5.40 4.19
C ILE A 93 3.89 4.39 3.11
N ASP A 94 5.13 3.87 3.08
CA ASP A 94 5.54 2.88 2.07
C ASP A 94 4.63 1.63 2.10
N ARG A 95 4.27 1.17 3.31
CA ARG A 95 3.31 0.07 3.49
C ARG A 95 1.92 0.40 2.95
N ARG A 96 1.42 1.61 3.21
CA ARG A 96 0.13 2.05 2.67
C ARG A 96 0.15 2.02 1.15
N ASP A 97 1.18 2.61 0.55
CA ASP A 97 1.28 2.73 -0.90
C ASP A 97 1.45 1.36 -1.57
N TYR A 98 2.17 0.44 -0.92
CA TYR A 98 2.30 -0.95 -1.37
C TYR A 98 0.98 -1.74 -1.23
N LEU A 99 0.25 -1.60 -0.13
CA LEU A 99 -1.09 -2.20 0.00
C LEU A 99 -2.04 -1.66 -1.07
N HIS A 100 -1.98 -0.37 -1.36
CA HIS A 100 -2.78 0.24 -2.41
C HIS A 100 -2.45 -0.38 -3.78
N SER A 101 -1.17 -0.55 -4.13
CA SER A 101 -0.79 -1.16 -5.41
C SER A 101 -1.22 -2.62 -5.52
N LEU A 102 -1.09 -3.40 -4.45
CA LEU A 102 -1.61 -4.77 -4.37
C LEU A 102 -3.13 -4.81 -4.58
N SER A 103 -3.86 -3.88 -3.97
CA SER A 103 -5.32 -3.80 -4.11
C SER A 103 -5.76 -3.52 -5.55
N ILE A 104 -5.00 -2.68 -6.27
CA ILE A 104 -5.24 -2.40 -7.70
C ILE A 104 -5.00 -3.67 -8.52
N GLN A 105 -3.87 -4.36 -8.32
CA GLN A 105 -3.55 -5.59 -9.06
C GLN A 105 -4.61 -6.69 -8.84
N ILE A 106 -5.05 -6.89 -7.60
CA ILE A 106 -6.12 -7.84 -7.28
C ILE A 106 -7.39 -7.47 -8.04
N LYS A 107 -7.77 -6.19 -8.03
CA LYS A 107 -8.97 -5.70 -8.71
C LYS A 107 -8.86 -5.85 -10.24
N GLU A 108 -7.70 -5.58 -10.82
CA GLU A 108 -7.47 -5.76 -12.26
C GLU A 108 -7.65 -7.22 -12.65
N ILE A 109 -7.02 -8.14 -11.92
CA ILE A 109 -7.11 -9.57 -12.20
C ILE A 109 -8.53 -10.11 -11.97
N GLN A 110 -9.30 -9.55 -11.03
CA GLN A 110 -10.71 -9.94 -10.80
C GLN A 110 -11.69 -9.43 -11.88
N ASN A 111 -11.39 -8.33 -12.56
CA ASN A 111 -12.28 -7.73 -13.56
C ASN A 111 -12.02 -8.20 -15.00
N VAL A 112 -11.00 -9.04 -15.21
CA VAL A 112 -10.75 -9.76 -16.47
C VAL A 112 -11.67 -10.97 -16.60
#